data_AF-A0A645IHF5-F1
#
_entry.id   AF-A0A645IHF5-F1
#
_cell.length_a   1.000
_cell.length_b   1.000
_cell.length_c   1.000
_cell.angle_alpha   90.00
_cell.angle_beta   90.00
_cell.angle_gamma   90.00
#
_symmetry.space_group_name_H-M   'P 1'
#
loop_
_entity.id
_entity.type
_entity.pdbx_description
1 polymer ?
#
loop_
_entity_poly.entity_id
_entity_poly.type
_entity_poly.pdbx_seq_one_letter_code
_entity_poly.pdbx_strand_id
1 'polypeptide(L)'
;MDRYATIARNLGLKGNTDEELVDALTDTIKDLNKAMDIPTTLKAYGITEEDFNSNLDYVAENAIGDACTGSNPRAITVEEMKKLFTCIYNGTKVNF
;
A
#
# COMPACT_ATOMS: atom_id res chain seq x y z
N MET A 1 13.23 -2.52 -6.54
CA MET A 1 12.51 -3.78 -6.81
C MET A 1 13.30 -5.00 -6.33
N ASP A 2 14.60 -5.08 -6.60
CA ASP A 2 15.49 -6.19 -6.19
C ASP A 2 15.26 -6.71 -4.76
N ARG A 3 15.21 -5.84 -3.74
CA ARG A 3 14.95 -6.26 -2.34
C ARG A 3 13.63 -7.01 -2.16
N TYR A 4 12.54 -6.54 -2.79
CA TYR A 4 11.23 -7.19 -2.71
C TYR A 4 11.17 -8.47 -3.55
N ALA A 5 11.79 -8.47 -4.73
CA ALA A 5 11.93 -9.68 -5.55
C ALA A 5 12.74 -10.77 -4.82
N THR A 6 13.79 -10.39 -4.08
CA THR A 6 14.56 -11.30 -3.23
C THR A 6 13.70 -11.93 -2.14
N ILE A 7 12.84 -11.16 -1.47
CA ILE A 7 11.87 -11.69 -0.50
C ILE A 7 10.95 -12.70 -1.17
N ALA A 8 10.40 -12.36 -2.35
CA ALA A 8 9.53 -13.26 -3.10
C ALA A 8 10.22 -14.60 -3.45
N ARG A 9 11.49 -14.56 -3.90
CA ARG A 9 12.28 -15.77 -4.18
C ARG A 9 12.52 -16.60 -2.91
N ASN A 10 12.84 -15.96 -1.79
CA ASN A 10 13.06 -16.64 -0.51
C ASN A 10 11.79 -17.33 0.02
N LEU A 11 10.61 -16.77 -0.29
CA LEU A 11 9.31 -17.36 0.02
C LEU A 11 8.89 -18.45 -1.00
N GLY A 12 9.67 -18.69 -2.06
CA GLY A 12 9.36 -19.66 -3.10
C GLY A 12 8.26 -19.22 -4.07
N LEU A 13 7.99 -17.91 -4.17
CA LEU A 13 7.00 -17.37 -5.11
C LEU A 13 7.52 -17.46 -6.55
N LYS A 14 6.58 -17.62 -7.49
CA LYS A 14 6.90 -17.81 -8.92
C LYS A 14 6.86 -16.47 -9.66
N GLY A 15 7.86 -16.25 -10.50
CA GLY A 15 7.96 -15.13 -11.43
C GLY A 15 9.28 -15.20 -12.20
N ASN A 16 9.25 -14.81 -13.48
CA ASN A 16 10.41 -14.83 -14.37
C ASN A 16 11.17 -13.50 -14.33
N THR A 17 10.51 -12.43 -13.92
CA THR A 17 11.09 -11.09 -13.75
C THR A 17 10.93 -10.62 -12.31
N ASP A 18 11.72 -9.62 -11.90
CA ASP A 18 11.58 -9.02 -10.58
C ASP A 18 10.22 -8.33 -10.41
N GLU A 19 9.62 -7.81 -11.48
CA GLU A 19 8.27 -7.23 -11.46
C GLU A 19 7.21 -8.31 -11.20
N GLU A 20 7.26 -9.43 -11.92
CA GLU A 20 6.36 -10.57 -11.69
C GLU A 20 6.48 -11.11 -10.26
N LEU A 21 7.70 -11.13 -9.69
CA LEU A 21 7.93 -11.56 -8.32
C LEU A 21 7.38 -10.59 -7.28
N VAL A 22 7.48 -9.28 -7.52
CA VAL A 22 6.90 -8.27 -6.64
C VAL A 22 5.37 -8.28 -6.71
N ASP A 23 4.80 -8.47 -7.89
CA ASP A 23 3.35 -8.66 -8.04
C ASP A 23 2.89 -9.94 -7.32
N ALA A 24 3.62 -11.06 -7.47
CA ALA A 24 3.32 -12.32 -6.75
C ALA A 24 3.39 -12.16 -5.22
N LEU A 25 4.37 -11.40 -4.72
CA LEU A 25 4.47 -11.07 -3.29
C LEU A 25 3.28 -10.23 -2.82
N THR A 26 2.89 -9.22 -3.59
CA THR A 26 1.75 -8.35 -3.29
C THR A 26 0.45 -9.13 -3.24
N ASP A 27 0.25 -10.05 -4.19
CA ASP A 27 -0.97 -10.88 -4.24
C ASP A 27 -1.01 -11.90 -3.11
N THR A 28 0.15 -12.47 -2.74
CA THR A 28 0.25 -13.35 -1.55
C THR A 28 -0.18 -12.63 -0.28
N ILE A 29 0.21 -11.36 -0.10
CA ILE A 29 -0.21 -10.55 1.06
C ILE A 29 -1.72 -10.30 1.03
N LYS A 30 -2.30 -9.99 -0.14
CA LYS A 30 -3.76 -9.82 -0.27
C LYS A 30 -4.52 -11.10 0.05
N ASP A 31 -4.01 -12.24 -0.37
CA ASP A 31 -4.65 -13.53 -0.10
C ASP A 31 -4.54 -13.92 1.38
N LEU A 32 -3.44 -13.57 2.05
CA LEU A 32 -3.32 -13.69 3.50
C LEU A 32 -4.35 -12.81 4.22
N ASN A 33 -4.51 -11.55 3.81
CA ASN A 33 -5.53 -10.67 4.39
C ASN A 33 -6.94 -11.27 4.25
N LYS A 34 -7.29 -11.80 3.08
CA LYS A 34 -8.59 -12.47 2.86
C LYS A 34 -8.76 -13.69 3.76
N ALA A 35 -7.72 -14.53 3.90
CA ALA A 35 -7.75 -15.72 4.75
C ALA A 35 -7.92 -15.39 6.24
N MET A 36 -7.59 -14.16 6.64
CA MET A 36 -7.74 -13.65 8.00
C MET A 36 -8.96 -12.73 8.17
N ASP A 37 -9.85 -12.67 7.18
CA ASP A 37 -11.03 -11.78 7.16
C ASP A 37 -10.68 -10.29 7.34
N ILE A 38 -9.51 -9.87 6.86
CA ILE A 38 -9.05 -8.46 6.89
C ILE A 38 -9.53 -7.77 5.61
N PRO A 39 -10.34 -6.70 5.70
CA PRO A 39 -10.79 -5.93 4.54
C PRO A 39 -9.62 -5.37 3.73
N THR A 40 -9.70 -5.45 2.40
CA THR A 40 -8.61 -5.06 1.49
C THR A 40 -8.62 -3.57 1.12
N THR A 41 -9.62 -2.81 1.56
CA THR A 41 -9.74 -1.36 1.33
C THR A 41 -10.35 -0.67 2.54
N LEU A 42 -10.07 0.62 2.72
CA LEU A 42 -10.71 1.40 3.79
C LEU A 42 -12.22 1.53 3.59
N LYS A 43 -12.68 1.55 2.33
CA LYS A 43 -14.10 1.53 2.01
C LYS A 43 -14.77 0.22 2.46
N ALA A 44 -14.14 -0.92 2.22
CA ALA A 44 -14.63 -2.23 2.68
C ALA A 44 -14.54 -2.39 4.19
N TYR A 45 -13.58 -1.72 4.83
CA TYR A 45 -13.48 -1.63 6.29
C TYR A 45 -14.64 -0.83 6.92
N GLY A 46 -15.28 0.06 6.15
CA GLY A 46 -16.47 0.81 6.58
C GLY A 46 -16.26 2.32 6.76
N ILE A 47 -15.12 2.88 6.30
CA ILE A 47 -14.93 4.33 6.31
C ILE A 47 -15.81 4.96 5.23
N THR A 48 -16.65 5.91 5.62
CA THR A 48 -17.50 6.65 4.67
C THR A 48 -16.64 7.54 3.78
N GLU A 49 -17.13 7.83 2.58
CA GLU A 49 -16.41 8.71 1.66
C GLU A 49 -16.32 10.14 2.22
N GLU A 50 -17.33 10.57 2.97
CA GLU A 50 -17.34 11.84 3.68
C GLU A 50 -16.24 11.91 4.73
N ASP A 51 -16.18 10.93 5.65
CA ASP A 51 -15.15 10.88 6.70
C ASP A 51 -13.75 10.77 6.11
N PHE A 52 -13.58 9.99 5.04
CA PHE A 52 -12.30 9.86 4.36
C PHE A 52 -11.84 11.21 3.79
N ASN A 53 -12.70 11.87 3.01
CA ASN A 53 -12.35 13.13 2.35
C ASN A 53 -12.15 14.27 3.37
N SER A 54 -12.94 14.33 4.43
CA SER A 54 -12.81 15.38 5.46
C SER A 54 -11.52 15.27 6.27
N ASN A 55 -10.91 14.07 6.33
CA ASN A 55 -9.70 13.83 7.11
C ASN A 55 -8.44 13.62 6.25
N LEU A 56 -8.58 13.50 4.93
CA LEU A 56 -7.48 13.13 4.03
C LEU A 56 -6.27 14.06 4.13
N ASP A 57 -6.49 15.38 4.12
CA ASP A 57 -5.42 16.36 4.21
C ASP A 57 -4.67 16.27 5.55
N TYR A 58 -5.42 16.25 6.65
CA TYR A 58 -4.87 16.14 8.01
C TYR A 58 -4.05 14.86 8.17
N VAL A 59 -4.58 13.71 7.77
CA VAL A 59 -3.88 12.42 7.91
C VAL A 59 -2.63 12.37 7.03
N ALA A 60 -2.67 12.91 5.81
CA ALA A 60 -1.52 12.93 4.91
C ALA A 60 -0.38 13.83 5.43
N GLU A 61 -0.69 15.02 5.94
CA GLU A 61 0.30 15.92 6.54
C GLU A 61 0.99 15.27 7.75
N ASN A 62 0.20 14.67 8.64
CA ASN A 62 0.73 13.98 9.82
C ASN A 62 1.57 12.75 9.44
N ALA A 63 1.15 11.99 8.41
CA ALA A 63 1.92 10.85 7.93
C ALA A 63 3.29 11.27 7.36
N ILE A 64 3.38 12.40 6.67
CA ILE A 64 4.67 12.94 6.21
C ILE A 64 5.53 13.45 7.37
N GLY A 65 4.91 14.06 8.39
CA GLY A 65 5.58 14.54 9.60
C GLY A 65 6.02 13.44 10.57
N ASP A 66 5.57 12.19 10.38
CA ASP A 66 5.91 11.07 11.24
C ASP A 66 7.39 10.69 11.14
N ALA A 67 8.01 10.41 12.29
CA ALA A 67 9.43 10.09 12.37
C ALA A 67 9.82 8.85 11.55
N CYS A 68 8.89 7.91 11.33
CA CYS A 68 9.15 6.70 10.55
C CYS A 68 9.29 7.00 9.06
N THR A 69 8.57 7.99 8.53
CA THR A 69 8.51 8.30 7.09
C THR A 69 9.88 8.65 6.52
N GLY A 70 10.74 9.31 7.31
CA GLY A 70 12.11 9.63 6.90
C GLY A 70 13.00 8.43 6.60
N SER A 71 12.64 7.23 7.09
CA SER A 71 13.38 5.98 6.83
C SER A 71 12.90 5.21 5.59
N ASN A 72 11.81 5.66 4.96
CA ASN A 72 11.24 4.99 3.79
C ASN A 72 12.19 5.14 2.58
N PRO A 73 12.47 4.08 1.79
CA PRO A 73 13.41 4.15 0.67
C PRO A 73 12.95 5.07 -0.47
N ARG A 74 11.68 5.47 -0.49
CA ARG A 74 11.11 6.44 -1.41
C ARG A 74 10.57 7.63 -0.63
N ALA A 75 11.16 8.81 -0.83
CA ALA A 75 10.58 10.05 -0.37
C ALA A 75 9.32 10.38 -1.20
N ILE A 76 8.29 10.91 -0.55
CA ILE A 76 7.06 11.35 -1.20
C ILE A 76 6.59 12.67 -0.59
N THR A 77 5.82 13.42 -1.36
CA THR A 77 5.15 14.65 -0.95
C THR A 77 3.82 14.37 -0.24
N VAL A 78 3.25 15.37 0.44
CA VAL A 78 1.90 15.28 1.01
C VAL A 78 0.87 14.95 -0.08
N GLU A 79 0.99 15.54 -1.27
CA GLU A 79 0.07 15.26 -2.38
C GLU A 79 0.19 13.82 -2.91
N GLU A 80 1.40 13.25 -2.96
CA GLU A 80 1.58 11.83 -3.29
C GLU A 80 1.05 10.91 -2.18
N MET A 81 1.18 11.29 -0.91
CA MET A 81 0.60 10.56 0.22
C MET A 81 -0.93 10.56 0.15
N LYS A 82 -1.55 11.69 -0.20
CA LYS A 82 -3.01 11.77 -0.44
C LYS A 82 -3.44 10.83 -1.56
N LYS A 83 -2.71 10.81 -2.69
CA LYS A 83 -2.98 9.86 -3.78
C LYS A 83 -2.85 8.41 -3.32
N LEU A 84 -1.85 8.10 -2.49
CA LEU A 84 -1.66 6.76 -1.94
C LEU A 84 -2.86 6.35 -1.06
N PHE A 85 -3.30 7.21 -0.13
CA PHE A 85 -4.49 6.95 0.67
C PHE A 85 -5.75 6.76 -0.18
N THR A 86 -5.92 7.54 -1.25
CA THR A 86 -7.02 7.37 -2.20
C THR A 86 -6.96 6.02 -2.93
N CYS A 87 -5.77 5.53 -3.28
CA CYS A 87 -5.59 4.17 -3.82
C CYS A 87 -6.00 3.10 -2.80
N ILE A 88 -5.62 3.27 -1.53
CA ILE A 88 -5.98 2.33 -0.45
C ILE A 88 -7.49 2.35 -0.17
N TYR A 89 -8.13 3.52 -0.20
CA TYR A 89 -9.57 3.65 -0.02
C TYR A 89 -10.36 2.92 -1.11
N ASN A 90 -9.94 3.08 -2.37
CA ASN A 90 -10.63 2.51 -3.53
C ASN A 90 -10.16 1.10 -3.91
N GLY A 91 -9.02 0.62 -3.39
CA GLY A 91 -8.41 -0.64 -3.79
C GLY A 91 -7.77 -0.62 -5.17
N THR A 92 -7.24 0.53 -5.60
CA THR A 92 -6.62 0.68 -6.94
C THR A 92 -5.10 0.55 -6.88
N LYS A 93 -4.47 0.11 -7.99
CA LYS A 93 -3.02 -0.03 -8.09
C LYS A 93 -2.36 1.35 -8.08
N VAL A 94 -1.29 1.49 -7.29
CA VAL A 94 -0.44 2.69 -7.25
C VAL A 94 0.49 2.67 -8.46
N ASN A 95 0.47 3.73 -9.28
CA ASN A 95 1.16 3.80 -10.57
C ASN A 95 1.96 5.10 -10.79
N PHE A 96 2.25 5.83 -9.71
CA PHE A 96 2.99 7.09 -9.71
C PHE A 96 4.21 7.00 -8.81
#